data_AF-A0A812XC86-F1
#
_entry.id   AF-A0A812XC86-F1
#
_cell.length_a   1.000
_cell.length_b   1.000
_cell.length_c   1.000
_cell.angle_alpha   90.00
_cell.angle_beta   90.00
_cell.angle_gamma   90.00
#
_symmetry.space_group_name_H-M   'P 1'
#
loop_
_entity.id
_entity.type
_entity.pdbx_description
1 polymer ?
#
loop_
_entity_poly.entity_id
_entity_poly.type
_entity_poly.pdbx_seq_one_letter_code
_entity_poly.pdbx_strand_id
1 'polypeptide(L)'
;ALPGEIRFQPADTGGWREALRHRGMAVLEGVLPQVELQATLEDIWSWLEGVGSGGAVSRSDSSTWTMGDGRWPKDNMSTGIVCVRGAGQSAGAWRVRGHAAVQAAFARFW
;
A
#
# COMPACT_ATOMS: atom_id res chain seq x y z
N ALA A 1 6.60 15.93 -6.16
CA ALA A 1 6.57 14.74 -7.02
C ALA A 1 8.00 14.19 -7.16
N LEU A 2 8.19 12.87 -7.10
CA LEU A 2 9.50 12.28 -7.43
C LEU A 2 9.91 12.65 -8.87
N PRO A 3 11.21 12.85 -9.16
CA PRO A 3 11.69 13.19 -10.50
C PRO A 3 11.20 12.19 -11.54
N GLY A 4 10.86 12.65 -12.76
CA GLY A 4 10.48 11.74 -13.86
C GLY A 4 11.55 10.71 -14.20
N GLU A 5 12.82 11.02 -13.90
CA GLU A 5 14.00 10.19 -14.17
C GLU A 5 14.03 8.84 -13.45
N ILE A 6 13.17 8.63 -12.45
CA ILE A 6 13.12 7.36 -11.70
C ILE A 6 11.78 6.63 -11.88
N ARG A 7 10.92 7.11 -12.79
CA ARG A 7 9.60 6.52 -13.06
C ARG A 7 9.67 5.73 -14.36
N PHE A 8 9.23 4.49 -14.30
CA PHE A 8 9.33 3.53 -15.39
C PHE A 8 8.02 2.76 -15.55
N GLN A 9 7.79 2.26 -16.75
CA GLN A 9 6.69 1.33 -16.99
C GLN A 9 7.13 -0.09 -16.58
N PRO A 10 6.20 -0.98 -16.16
CA PRO A 10 6.56 -2.35 -15.76
C PRO A 10 7.13 -3.16 -16.92
N ALA A 11 6.85 -2.76 -18.17
CA ALA A 11 7.39 -3.36 -19.38
C ALA A 11 8.82 -2.88 -19.73
N ASP A 12 9.36 -1.86 -19.04
CA ASP A 12 10.73 -1.40 -19.28
C ASP A 12 11.73 -2.51 -18.94
N THR A 13 12.62 -2.78 -19.89
CA THR A 13 13.57 -3.90 -19.85
C THR A 13 14.90 -3.53 -19.20
N GLY A 14 15.16 -2.28 -18.80
CA GLY A 14 16.47 -1.94 -18.23
C GLY A 14 16.58 -0.64 -17.44
N GLY A 15 15.80 0.40 -17.76
CA GLY A 15 15.97 1.73 -17.17
C GLY A 15 15.84 1.73 -15.64
N TRP A 16 14.87 0.99 -15.13
CA TRP A 16 14.61 0.89 -13.69
C TRP A 16 15.72 0.16 -12.91
N ARG A 17 16.42 -0.81 -13.52
CA ARG A 17 17.54 -1.52 -12.86
C ARG A 17 18.75 -0.63 -12.69
N GLU A 18 19.01 0.20 -13.69
CA GLU A 18 20.08 1.18 -13.65
C GLU A 18 19.82 2.24 -12.57
N ALA A 19 18.60 2.78 -12.56
CA ALA A 19 18.17 3.71 -11.53
C ALA A 19 18.26 3.10 -10.13
N LEU A 20 17.85 1.84 -9.95
CA LEU A 20 17.96 1.13 -8.69
C LEU A 20 19.42 0.95 -8.25
N ARG A 21 20.33 0.59 -9.17
CA ARG A 21 21.76 0.41 -8.86
C ARG A 21 22.45 1.72 -8.46
N HIS A 22 22.16 2.81 -9.17
CA HIS A 22 22.84 4.09 -8.97
C HIS A 22 22.20 4.98 -7.90
N ARG A 23 20.88 4.83 -7.69
CA ARG A 23 20.10 5.72 -6.81
C ARG A 23 19.47 5.00 -5.63
N GLY A 24 19.51 3.66 -5.59
CA GLY A 24 18.89 2.86 -4.53
C GLY A 24 17.37 2.77 -4.63
N MET A 25 16.74 3.34 -5.66
CA MET A 25 15.29 3.27 -5.86
C MET A 25 14.86 3.44 -7.32
N ALA A 26 13.72 2.85 -7.66
CA ALA A 26 12.99 3.05 -8.92
C ALA A 26 11.48 2.94 -8.66
N VAL A 27 10.68 3.66 -9.43
CA VAL A 27 9.21 3.63 -9.34
C VAL A 27 8.68 2.97 -10.60
N LEU A 28 7.95 1.86 -10.43
CA LEU A 28 7.18 1.25 -11.50
C LEU A 28 5.74 1.79 -11.44
N GLU A 29 5.33 2.52 -12.47
CA GLU A 29 3.99 3.10 -12.56
C GLU A 29 3.00 2.16 -13.21
N GLY A 30 1.70 2.30 -12.91
CA GLY A 30 0.66 1.50 -13.55
C GLY A 30 0.73 -0.01 -13.27
N VAL A 31 1.43 -0.41 -12.20
CA VAL A 31 1.54 -1.84 -11.81
C VAL A 31 0.17 -2.42 -11.47
N LEU A 32 -0.69 -1.63 -10.82
CA LEU A 32 -2.10 -1.96 -10.60
C LEU A 32 -2.96 -1.11 -11.55
N PRO A 33 -3.83 -1.72 -12.37
CA PRO A 33 -4.86 -0.98 -13.10
C PRO A 33 -5.77 -0.19 -12.16
N GLN A 34 -6.33 0.92 -12.63
CA GLN A 34 -7.16 1.82 -11.79
C GLN A 34 -8.32 1.09 -11.09
N VAL A 35 -8.96 0.13 -11.78
CA VAL A 35 -10.05 -0.68 -11.21
C VAL A 35 -9.57 -1.56 -10.05
N GLU A 36 -8.39 -2.15 -10.17
CA GLU A 36 -7.81 -2.99 -9.14
C GLU A 36 -7.27 -2.17 -7.97
N LEU A 37 -6.74 -0.98 -8.25
CA LEU A 37 -6.37 -0.01 -7.24
C LEU A 37 -7.58 0.37 -6.39
N GLN A 38 -8.71 0.70 -7.02
CA GLN A 38 -9.93 1.04 -6.27
C GLN A 38 -10.39 -0.13 -5.41
N ALA A 39 -10.47 -1.35 -5.97
CA ALA A 39 -10.83 -2.55 -5.21
C ALA A 39 -9.88 -2.80 -4.02
N THR A 40 -8.58 -2.57 -4.21
CA THR A 40 -7.58 -2.67 -3.13
C THR A 40 -7.85 -1.65 -2.03
N LEU A 41 -8.16 -0.40 -2.38
CA LEU A 41 -8.48 0.65 -1.41
C LEU A 41 -9.77 0.33 -0.65
N GLU A 42 -10.78 -0.22 -1.34
CA GLU A 42 -12.02 -0.70 -0.71
C GLU A 42 -11.74 -1.81 0.31
N ASP A 43 -10.87 -2.78 -0.03
CA ASP A 43 -10.48 -3.86 0.88
C ASP A 43 -9.72 -3.33 2.11
N ILE A 44 -8.85 -2.32 1.94
CA ILE A 44 -8.13 -1.68 3.04
C ILE A 44 -9.10 -0.93 3.96
N TRP A 45 -10.03 -0.17 3.40
CA TRP A 45 -11.02 0.56 4.20
C TRP A 45 -11.98 -0.37 4.91
N SER A 46 -12.44 -1.44 4.25
CA SER A 46 -13.29 -2.46 4.88
C SER A 46 -12.59 -3.09 6.07
N TRP A 47 -11.27 -3.31 5.98
CA TRP A 47 -10.46 -3.74 7.11
C TRP A 47 -10.38 -2.65 8.20
N LEU A 48 -10.03 -1.41 7.87
CA LEU A 48 -9.94 -0.30 8.84
C LEU A 48 -11.25 -0.10 9.64
N GLU A 49 -12.38 -0.10 8.94
CA GLU A 49 -13.71 0.07 9.53
C GLU A 49 -14.14 -1.14 10.37
N GLY A 50 -13.58 -2.34 10.08
CA GLY A 50 -13.86 -3.59 10.79
C GLY A 50 -12.98 -3.93 12.00
N VAL A 51 -11.83 -3.27 12.19
CA VAL A 51 -10.76 -3.69 13.13
C VAL A 51 -10.83 -3.10 14.55
N GLY A 52 -11.84 -2.27 14.81
CA GLY A 52 -12.27 -1.90 16.16
C GLY A 52 -13.41 -2.80 16.64
N SER A 53 -13.84 -2.64 17.89
CA SER A 53 -15.09 -3.20 18.41
C SER A 53 -16.33 -2.60 17.70
N GLY A 54 -16.43 -2.79 16.38
CA GLY A 54 -17.51 -2.36 15.49
C GLY A 54 -17.46 -0.90 15.03
N GLY A 55 -16.66 -0.53 14.01
CA GLY A 55 -16.92 0.69 13.24
C GLY A 55 -16.42 2.02 13.83
N ALA A 56 -15.32 2.01 14.57
CA ALA A 56 -14.80 3.21 15.23
C ALA A 56 -14.13 4.22 14.27
N VAL A 57 -13.65 3.75 13.11
CA VAL A 57 -13.11 4.58 12.03
C VAL A 57 -14.13 4.58 10.89
N SER A 58 -14.34 5.74 10.28
CA SER A 58 -15.19 5.92 9.10
C SER A 58 -14.39 6.61 7.99
N ARG A 59 -14.38 6.05 6.79
CA ARG A 59 -13.73 6.70 5.63
C ARG A 59 -14.39 8.02 5.23
N SER A 60 -15.67 8.18 5.55
CA SER A 60 -16.46 9.38 5.19
C SER A 60 -16.39 10.48 6.25
N ASP A 61 -15.80 10.20 7.41
CA ASP A 61 -15.68 11.15 8.51
C ASP A 61 -14.25 11.14 9.08
N SER A 62 -13.43 12.08 8.61
CA SER A 62 -12.04 12.20 9.06
C SER A 62 -11.89 12.60 10.53
N SER A 63 -12.95 13.08 11.19
CA SER A 63 -12.92 13.34 12.64
C SER A 63 -12.79 12.05 13.46
N THR A 64 -13.08 10.90 12.85
CA THR A 64 -12.88 9.57 13.45
C THR A 64 -11.45 9.04 13.33
N TRP A 65 -10.57 9.72 12.58
CA TRP A 65 -9.19 9.27 12.32
C TRP A 65 -8.25 9.69 13.44
N THR A 66 -8.64 9.35 14.66
CA THR A 66 -7.97 9.77 15.89
C THR A 66 -7.21 8.60 16.50
N MET A 67 -5.94 8.85 16.85
CA MET A 67 -5.09 7.86 17.55
C MET A 67 -5.22 7.96 19.08
N GLY A 68 -5.64 9.12 19.59
CA GLY A 68 -5.70 9.42 21.03
C GLY A 68 -6.81 8.68 21.77
N ASP A 69 -7.96 8.50 21.12
CA ASP A 69 -9.14 7.78 21.65
C ASP A 69 -9.20 6.30 21.21
N GLY A 70 -8.18 5.82 20.50
CA GLY A 70 -8.04 4.41 20.12
C GLY A 70 -8.93 3.97 18.95
N ARG A 71 -9.57 4.91 18.24
CA ARG A 71 -10.36 4.60 17.04
C ARG A 71 -9.46 4.10 15.92
N TRP A 72 -8.40 4.82 15.61
CA TRP A 72 -7.42 4.41 14.60
C TRP A 72 -6.58 3.21 15.09
N PRO A 73 -6.45 2.13 14.30
CA PRO A 73 -5.56 1.03 14.64
C PRO A 73 -4.11 1.52 14.70
N LYS A 74 -3.53 1.55 15.91
CA LYS A 74 -2.19 2.08 16.15
C LYS A 74 -1.21 1.00 16.59
N ASP A 75 0.04 1.16 16.21
CA ASP A 75 1.15 0.52 16.89
C ASP A 75 1.31 1.08 18.31
N ASN A 76 2.13 0.42 19.13
CA ASN A 76 2.35 0.82 20.53
C ASN A 76 2.93 2.25 20.66
N MET A 77 3.50 2.78 19.58
CA MET A 77 4.18 4.08 19.54
C MET A 77 3.34 5.18 18.87
N SER A 78 2.14 4.88 18.35
CA SER A 78 1.26 5.81 17.64
C SER A 78 1.93 6.55 16.47
N THR A 79 2.70 5.82 15.66
CA THR A 79 3.57 6.39 14.61
C THR A 79 2.86 6.67 13.29
N GLY A 80 1.59 6.31 13.18
CA GLY A 80 0.87 6.26 11.89
C GLY A 80 1.15 4.99 11.08
N ILE A 81 2.01 4.10 11.58
CA ILE A 81 2.20 2.77 11.00
C ILE A 81 1.18 1.80 11.61
N VAL A 82 0.52 1.06 10.73
CA VAL A 82 -0.52 0.10 11.12
C VAL A 82 -0.03 -1.33 10.85
N CYS A 83 0.64 -1.91 11.84
CA CYS A 83 1.18 -3.28 11.76
C CYS A 83 0.45 -4.28 12.67
N VAL A 84 -0.64 -3.86 13.31
CA VAL A 84 -1.38 -4.62 14.32
C VAL A 84 -2.68 -5.20 13.77
N ARG A 85 -3.33 -6.07 14.56
CA ARG A 85 -4.70 -6.54 14.34
C ARG A 85 -4.95 -7.09 12.92
N GLY A 86 -3.98 -7.83 12.40
CA GLY A 86 -4.08 -8.47 11.09
C GLY A 86 -3.96 -7.53 9.89
N ALA A 87 -3.47 -6.30 10.04
CA ALA A 87 -3.26 -5.37 8.92
C ALA A 87 -2.49 -6.00 7.76
N GLY A 88 -1.38 -6.69 8.09
CA GLY A 88 -0.56 -7.41 7.12
C GLY A 88 -1.20 -8.67 6.54
N GLN A 89 -2.35 -9.11 7.07
CA GLN A 89 -3.13 -10.26 6.62
C GLN A 89 -4.48 -9.83 6.01
N SER A 90 -4.70 -8.52 5.84
CA SER A 90 -5.92 -7.98 5.23
C SER A 90 -6.04 -8.40 3.76
N ALA A 91 -7.28 -8.43 3.25
CA ALA A 91 -7.56 -8.70 1.84
C ALA A 91 -6.79 -7.76 0.91
N GLY A 92 -6.73 -6.46 1.25
CA GLY A 92 -5.97 -5.47 0.48
C GLY A 92 -4.47 -5.76 0.45
N ALA A 93 -3.87 -6.14 1.59
CA ALA A 93 -2.46 -6.52 1.64
C ALA A 93 -2.17 -7.76 0.78
N TRP A 94 -3.03 -8.78 0.86
CA TRP A 94 -2.91 -9.98 0.04
C TRP A 94 -3.12 -9.72 -1.44
N ARG A 95 -4.07 -8.86 -1.82
CA ARG A 95 -4.31 -8.47 -3.21
C ARG A 95 -3.07 -7.83 -3.83
N VAL A 96 -2.43 -6.88 -3.13
CA VAL A 96 -1.20 -6.24 -3.64
C VAL A 96 -0.06 -7.24 -3.76
N ARG A 97 0.19 -8.06 -2.72
CA ARG A 97 1.29 -9.05 -2.72
C ARG A 97 1.07 -10.19 -3.71
N GLY A 98 -0.19 -10.54 -3.95
CA GLY A 98 -0.60 -11.59 -4.88
C GLY A 98 -0.67 -11.14 -6.33
N HIS A 99 -0.58 -9.83 -6.60
CA HIS A 99 -0.75 -9.30 -7.96
C HIS A 99 0.41 -9.73 -8.87
N ALA A 100 0.09 -10.30 -10.03
CA ALA A 100 1.09 -10.87 -10.94
C ALA A 100 2.14 -9.85 -11.39
N ALA A 101 1.76 -8.59 -11.66
CA ALA A 101 2.73 -7.56 -12.05
C ALA A 101 3.65 -7.14 -10.90
N VAL A 102 3.18 -7.19 -9.64
CA VAL A 102 4.01 -6.92 -8.46
C VAL A 102 5.02 -8.05 -8.31
N GLN A 103 4.55 -9.30 -8.36
CA GLN A 103 5.42 -10.47 -8.29
C GLN A 103 6.45 -10.50 -9.42
N ALA A 104 6.04 -10.19 -10.65
CA ALA A 104 6.94 -10.11 -11.79
C ALA A 104 8.00 -9.02 -11.64
N ALA A 105 7.66 -7.87 -11.06
CA ALA A 105 8.63 -6.82 -10.76
C ALA A 105 9.70 -7.29 -9.77
N PHE A 106 9.28 -7.93 -8.66
CA PHE A 106 10.21 -8.49 -7.67
C PHE A 106 11.04 -9.67 -8.22
N ALA A 107 10.44 -10.52 -9.04
CA ALA A 107 11.13 -11.66 -9.67
C ALA A 107 12.18 -11.25 -10.71
N ARG A 108 12.12 -10.03 -11.25
CA ARG A 108 13.15 -9.49 -12.15
C ARG A 108 14.31 -8.81 -11.43
N PHE A 109 14.16 -8.58 -10.13
CA PHE A 109 15.21 -8.02 -9.28
C PHE A 109 16.18 -9.09 -8.79
N TRP A 110 15.63 -10.21 -8.30
CA TRP A 110 16.37 -11.40 -7.89
C TRP A 110 16.81 -12.24 -9.10
#